data_AF-A0A3B1JYE7-F1
#
_entry.id   AF-A0A3B1JYE7-F1
#
_cell.length_a   1.000
_cell.length_b   1.000
_cell.length_c   1.000
_cell.angle_alpha   90.00
_cell.angle_beta   90.00
_cell.angle_gamma   90.00
#
_symmetry.space_group_name_H-M   'P 1'
#
loop_
_entity.id
_entity.type
_entity.pdbx_description
1 polymer ?
#
loop_
_entity_poly.entity_id
_entity_poly.type
_entity_poly.pdbx_seq_one_letter_code
_entity_poly.pdbx_strand_id
1 'polypeptide(L)'
;YDYTKYHTMDEISAWMVQMETDHPEVVSSMIYGTTYENRSISLLKIGLNSTSPKKAIWMDCGIHAREWIAPAFCQYFVKEILASYKTDTKMNEMFKNLDFYITPVLNMDGYIYSWVDNTVRTWDWATGTSCYGYRMISDGCVCCKPVDSSVEEVPMEVGLAAAKAIKAVHGKEYVVGTSPDVLYANSGSSRDFARLIGIPFSFTFELRDKGEFGFKLPEDQIQPTCEEAYQGALSIITTVHDKTFTSAAFTITATLWTTMTAACLSTATWV
;
A
#
# COMPACT_ATOMS: atom_id res chain seq x y z
N TYR A 1 -1.74 -3.81 -22.37
CA TYR A 1 -2.54 -3.50 -21.16
C TYR A 1 -2.78 -2.01 -21.14
N ASP A 2 -4.02 -1.56 -20.93
CA ASP A 2 -4.39 -0.14 -21.01
C ASP A 2 -4.66 0.42 -19.62
N TYR A 3 -3.71 1.12 -19.00
CA TYR A 3 -3.88 1.63 -17.63
C TYR A 3 -4.92 2.77 -17.50
N THR A 4 -5.60 3.15 -18.59
CA THR A 4 -6.65 4.17 -18.60
C THR A 4 -8.07 3.60 -18.57
N LYS A 5 -8.23 2.28 -18.40
CA LYS A 5 -9.53 1.59 -18.35
C LYS A 5 -9.69 0.73 -17.12
N TYR A 6 -10.94 0.42 -16.77
CA TYR A 6 -11.22 -0.62 -15.78
C TYR A 6 -11.12 -2.01 -16.41
N HIS A 7 -10.58 -2.97 -15.66
CA HIS A 7 -10.27 -4.31 -16.15
C HIS A 7 -11.02 -5.36 -15.33
N THR A 8 -11.53 -6.38 -16.01
CA THR A 8 -12.12 -7.56 -15.39
C THR A 8 -11.08 -8.34 -14.58
N MET A 9 -11.52 -9.23 -13.69
CA MET A 9 -10.59 -10.03 -12.90
C MET A 9 -9.69 -10.94 -13.74
N ASP A 10 -10.19 -11.45 -14.86
CA ASP A 10 -9.41 -12.29 -15.78
C ASP A 10 -8.28 -11.49 -16.44
N GLU A 11 -8.56 -10.26 -16.86
CA GLU A 11 -7.56 -9.33 -17.42
C GLU A 11 -6.50 -8.94 -16.37
N ILE A 12 -6.91 -8.67 -15.13
CA ILE A 12 -5.99 -8.37 -14.03
C ILE A 12 -5.12 -9.59 -13.72
N SER A 13 -5.69 -10.79 -13.69
CA SER A 13 -4.94 -12.03 -13.44
C SER A 13 -3.92 -12.31 -14.54
N ALA A 14 -4.31 -12.14 -15.81
CA ALA A 14 -3.39 -12.24 -16.94
C ALA A 14 -2.28 -11.18 -16.88
N TRP A 15 -2.61 -9.96 -16.45
CA TRP A 15 -1.64 -8.90 -16.23
C TRP A 15 -0.63 -9.23 -15.12
N MET A 16 -1.05 -9.83 -14.00
CA MET A 16 -0.12 -10.27 -12.94
C MET A 16 0.91 -11.26 -13.49
N VAL A 17 0.46 -12.26 -14.25
CA VAL A 17 1.35 -13.24 -14.92
C VAL A 17 2.28 -12.56 -15.92
N GLN A 18 1.79 -11.56 -16.66
CA GLN A 18 2.61 -10.77 -17.57
C GLN A 18 3.71 -10.01 -16.83
N MET A 19 3.42 -9.39 -15.68
CA MET A 19 4.43 -8.68 -14.87
C MET A 19 5.53 -9.60 -14.36
N GLU A 20 5.22 -10.84 -13.98
CA GLU A 20 6.22 -11.84 -13.63
C GLU A 20 7.07 -12.27 -14.84
N THR A 21 6.44 -12.42 -16.00
CA THR A 21 7.12 -12.86 -17.23
C THR A 21 8.06 -11.77 -17.78
N ASP A 22 7.65 -10.50 -17.71
CA ASP A 22 8.42 -9.36 -18.23
C ASP A 22 9.54 -8.91 -17.27
N HIS A 23 9.40 -9.21 -15.98
CA HIS A 23 10.32 -8.77 -14.93
C HIS A 23 10.72 -9.90 -13.96
N PRO A 24 11.20 -11.06 -14.46
CA PRO A 24 11.48 -12.24 -13.63
C PRO A 24 12.61 -12.00 -12.60
N GLU A 25 13.40 -10.95 -12.76
CA GLU A 25 14.48 -10.58 -11.85
C GLU A 25 14.01 -9.89 -10.57
N VAL A 26 12.79 -9.32 -10.57
CA VAL A 26 12.24 -8.56 -9.44
C VAL A 26 10.79 -8.87 -9.09
N VAL A 27 10.02 -9.55 -9.93
CA VAL A 27 8.61 -9.86 -9.69
C VAL A 27 8.41 -11.38 -9.55
N SER A 28 7.69 -11.77 -8.51
CA SER A 28 7.09 -13.10 -8.37
C SER A 28 5.68 -12.98 -7.80
N SER A 29 4.84 -14.01 -7.93
CA SER A 29 3.59 -14.09 -7.18
C SER A 29 3.61 -15.15 -6.10
N MET A 30 2.69 -14.98 -5.14
CA MET A 30 2.37 -16.01 -4.17
C MET A 30 0.86 -16.02 -3.89
N ILE A 31 0.33 -17.21 -3.69
CA ILE A 31 -1.03 -17.42 -3.18
C ILE A 31 -0.97 -17.36 -1.66
N TYR A 32 -1.80 -16.53 -1.05
CA TYR A 32 -1.82 -16.36 0.40
C TYR A 32 -3.19 -16.59 1.03
N GLY A 33 -4.19 -16.95 0.22
CA GLY A 33 -5.52 -17.29 0.71
C GLY A 33 -6.41 -17.83 -0.39
N THR A 34 -7.64 -18.16 0.01
CA THR A 34 -8.71 -18.61 -0.88
C THR A 34 -9.98 -17.83 -0.53
N THR A 35 -10.72 -17.40 -1.55
CA THR A 35 -11.99 -16.69 -1.39
C THR A 35 -13.13 -17.62 -0.95
N TYR A 36 -14.30 -17.06 -0.66
CA TYR A 36 -15.48 -17.86 -0.28
C TYR A 36 -15.93 -18.78 -1.42
N GLU A 37 -15.89 -18.29 -2.66
CA GLU A 37 -16.21 -19.08 -3.86
C GLU A 37 -15.02 -19.95 -4.34
N ASN A 38 -14.07 -20.24 -3.45
CA ASN A 38 -12.95 -21.16 -3.66
C ASN A 38 -11.98 -20.74 -4.77
N ARG A 39 -11.73 -19.44 -4.93
CA ARG A 39 -10.72 -18.91 -5.85
C ARG A 39 -9.44 -18.53 -5.11
N SER A 40 -8.28 -18.77 -5.71
CA SER A 40 -7.00 -18.42 -5.09
C SER A 40 -6.78 -16.91 -5.07
N ILE A 41 -6.44 -16.35 -3.91
CA ILE A 41 -6.04 -14.95 -3.76
C ILE A 41 -4.52 -14.90 -3.89
N SER A 42 -4.05 -14.25 -4.95
CA SER A 42 -2.63 -14.02 -5.22
C SER A 42 -2.23 -12.56 -4.97
N LEU A 43 -0.96 -12.36 -4.65
CA LEU A 43 -0.31 -11.05 -4.60
C LEU A 43 0.96 -11.06 -5.45
N LEU A 44 1.41 -9.88 -5.87
CA LEU A 44 2.74 -9.67 -6.44
C LEU A 44 3.72 -9.33 -5.32
N LYS A 45 4.83 -10.09 -5.24
CA LYS A 45 6.02 -9.74 -4.47
C LYS A 45 7.03 -9.10 -5.42
N ILE A 46 7.39 -7.85 -5.14
CA ILE A 46 8.26 -7.04 -6.00
C ILE A 46 9.47 -6.54 -5.20
N GLY A 47 10.68 -6.80 -5.68
CA GLY A 47 11.91 -6.30 -5.07
C GLY A 47 13.15 -7.05 -5.53
N LEU A 48 14.34 -6.48 -5.27
CA LEU A 48 15.60 -7.15 -5.61
C LEU A 48 15.89 -8.33 -4.68
N ASN A 49 16.47 -9.39 -5.24
CA ASN A 49 16.93 -10.54 -4.45
C ASN A 49 17.94 -10.11 -3.38
N SER A 50 17.79 -10.68 -2.19
CA SER A 50 18.63 -10.41 -1.02
C SER A 50 18.91 -11.70 -0.26
N THR A 51 20.09 -11.80 0.34
CA THR A 51 20.48 -12.94 1.19
C THR A 51 19.88 -12.85 2.59
N SER A 52 19.48 -11.65 3.02
CA SER A 52 18.79 -11.41 4.30
C SER A 52 17.33 -10.99 4.06
N PRO A 53 16.40 -11.34 4.97
CA PRO A 53 15.03 -10.85 4.91
C PRO A 53 14.98 -9.32 4.85
N LYS A 54 14.23 -8.78 3.89
CA LYS A 54 13.99 -7.34 3.75
C LYS A 54 12.75 -6.92 4.54
N LYS A 55 12.66 -5.63 4.86
CA LYS A 55 11.40 -5.06 5.38
C LYS A 55 10.37 -5.01 4.26
N ALA A 56 9.09 -4.96 4.62
CA ALA A 56 8.00 -5.06 3.66
C ALA A 56 7.15 -3.79 3.62
N ILE A 57 6.68 -3.44 2.43
CA ILE A 57 5.53 -2.57 2.21
C ILE A 57 4.39 -3.46 1.74
N TRP A 58 3.26 -3.43 2.45
CA TRP A 58 2.04 -4.12 2.03
C TRP A 58 1.04 -3.09 1.49
N MET A 59 0.47 -3.37 0.32
CA MET A 59 -0.57 -2.55 -0.29
C MET A 59 -1.64 -3.47 -0.88
N ASP A 60 -2.83 -3.42 -0.32
CA ASP A 60 -4.02 -4.06 -0.87
C ASP A 60 -4.99 -3.03 -1.43
N CYS A 61 -5.67 -3.42 -2.50
CA CYS A 61 -6.72 -2.66 -3.15
C CYS A 61 -7.97 -3.54 -3.34
N GLY A 62 -9.12 -2.90 -3.61
CA GLY A 62 -10.34 -3.63 -3.94
C GLY A 62 -10.87 -4.50 -2.79
N ILE A 63 -10.73 -4.05 -1.54
CA ILE A 63 -11.40 -4.69 -0.38
C ILE A 63 -12.92 -4.51 -0.47
N HIS A 64 -13.38 -3.38 -0.99
CA HIS A 64 -14.76 -3.17 -1.42
C HIS A 64 -14.86 -3.35 -2.93
N ALA A 65 -15.80 -4.19 -3.35
CA ALA A 65 -15.92 -4.60 -4.75
C ALA A 65 -16.23 -3.46 -5.72
N ARG A 66 -17.04 -2.47 -5.32
CA ARG A 66 -17.45 -1.36 -6.19
C ARG A 66 -16.40 -0.27 -6.39
N GLU A 67 -15.34 -0.23 -5.59
CA GLU A 67 -14.32 0.81 -5.62
C GLU A 67 -13.28 0.54 -6.72
N TRP A 68 -13.71 0.46 -7.98
CA TRP A 68 -12.87 0.02 -9.12
C TRP A 68 -11.62 0.88 -9.35
N ILE A 69 -11.63 2.13 -8.89
CA ILE A 69 -10.45 3.00 -8.96
C ILE A 69 -9.29 2.49 -8.09
N ALA A 70 -9.55 1.77 -7.00
CA ALA A 70 -8.51 1.22 -6.14
C ALA A 70 -7.73 0.09 -6.84
N PRO A 71 -8.35 -0.96 -7.42
CA PRO A 71 -7.63 -1.92 -8.25
C PRO A 71 -6.85 -1.28 -9.40
N ALA A 72 -7.43 -0.30 -10.10
CA ALA A 72 -6.74 0.41 -11.18
C ALA A 72 -5.48 1.13 -10.66
N PHE A 73 -5.55 1.77 -9.49
CA PHE A 73 -4.40 2.39 -8.84
C PHE A 73 -3.31 1.37 -8.47
N CYS A 74 -3.64 0.23 -7.86
CA CYS A 74 -2.63 -0.78 -7.52
C CYS A 74 -1.86 -1.27 -8.77
N GLN A 75 -2.55 -1.45 -9.90
CA GLN A 75 -1.92 -1.83 -11.17
C GLN A 75 -1.01 -0.72 -11.71
N TYR A 76 -1.48 0.53 -11.66
CA TYR A 76 -0.69 1.70 -12.04
C TYR A 76 0.55 1.86 -11.14
N PHE A 77 0.42 1.67 -9.84
CA PHE A 77 1.53 1.73 -8.89
C PHE A 77 2.64 0.74 -9.25
N VAL A 78 2.27 -0.53 -9.54
CA VAL A 78 3.21 -1.57 -9.99
C VAL A 78 3.93 -1.16 -11.28
N LYS A 79 3.19 -0.67 -12.27
CA LYS A 79 3.75 -0.15 -13.52
C LYS A 79 4.81 0.92 -13.28
N GLU A 80 4.52 1.91 -12.45
CA GLU A 80 5.44 3.04 -12.22
C GLU A 80 6.69 2.64 -11.42
N ILE A 81 6.58 1.78 -10.40
CA ILE A 81 7.77 1.31 -9.67
C ILE A 81 8.67 0.43 -10.55
N LEU A 82 8.09 -0.41 -11.41
CA LEU A 82 8.84 -1.25 -12.35
C LEU A 82 9.47 -0.43 -13.48
N ALA A 83 8.84 0.68 -13.89
CA ALA A 83 9.41 1.59 -14.87
C ALA A 83 10.61 2.41 -14.33
N SER A 84 10.65 2.66 -13.01
CA SER A 84 11.60 3.59 -12.40
C SER A 84 12.74 2.94 -11.60
N TYR A 85 12.62 1.70 -11.12
CA TYR A 85 13.60 1.12 -10.18
C TYR A 85 15.05 0.99 -10.72
N LYS A 86 15.25 1.01 -12.04
CA LYS A 86 16.57 0.99 -12.68
C LYS A 86 17.15 2.38 -12.91
N THR A 87 16.31 3.40 -13.00
CA THR A 87 16.68 4.76 -13.45
C THR A 87 16.66 5.78 -12.31
N ASP A 88 15.68 5.68 -11.41
CA ASP A 88 15.56 6.52 -10.24
C ASP A 88 16.41 5.95 -9.09
N THR A 89 17.32 6.77 -8.57
CA THR A 89 18.27 6.35 -7.53
C THR A 89 17.56 6.00 -6.23
N LYS A 90 16.47 6.71 -5.90
CA LYS A 90 15.72 6.47 -4.66
C LYS A 90 14.90 5.20 -4.73
N MET A 91 14.20 4.98 -5.83
CA MET A 91 13.46 3.74 -6.08
C MET A 91 14.40 2.53 -6.12
N ASN A 92 15.58 2.67 -6.74
CA ASN A 92 16.59 1.61 -6.73
C ASN A 92 17.04 1.25 -5.30
N GLU A 93 17.29 2.26 -4.46
CA GLU A 93 17.62 2.06 -3.05
C GLU A 93 16.47 1.36 -2.30
N MET A 94 15.22 1.80 -2.51
CA MET A 94 14.05 1.17 -1.92
C MET A 94 13.91 -0.29 -2.34
N PHE A 95 14.15 -0.65 -3.61
CA PHE A 95 14.11 -2.03 -4.10
C PHE A 95 15.17 -2.95 -3.45
N LYS A 96 16.32 -2.39 -3.04
CA LYS A 96 17.35 -3.11 -2.29
C LYS A 96 16.96 -3.34 -0.83
N ASN A 97 16.25 -2.38 -0.23
CA ASN A 97 15.94 -2.37 1.20
C ASN A 97 14.57 -2.97 1.55
N LEU A 98 13.64 -2.96 0.60
CA LEU A 98 12.23 -3.31 0.77
C LEU A 98 11.78 -4.41 -0.21
N ASP A 99 10.80 -5.20 0.23
CA ASP A 99 9.91 -5.99 -0.63
C ASP A 99 8.52 -5.33 -0.65
N PHE A 100 7.95 -5.14 -1.83
CA PHE A 100 6.58 -4.65 -2.02
C PHE A 100 5.64 -5.85 -2.23
N TYR A 101 4.61 -5.96 -1.39
CA TYR A 101 3.57 -6.98 -1.46
C TYR A 101 2.27 -6.29 -1.90
N ILE A 102 1.89 -6.48 -3.16
CA ILE A 102 0.76 -5.76 -3.77
C ILE A 102 -0.36 -6.74 -4.12
N THR A 103 -1.54 -6.54 -3.56
CA THR A 103 -2.77 -7.26 -3.92
C THR A 103 -3.71 -6.33 -4.68
N PRO A 104 -3.84 -6.44 -6.03
CA PRO A 104 -4.70 -5.53 -6.80
C PRO A 104 -6.18 -5.63 -6.44
N VAL A 105 -6.67 -6.84 -6.13
CA VAL A 105 -8.08 -7.09 -5.79
C VAL A 105 -8.15 -8.09 -4.63
N LEU A 106 -8.41 -7.60 -3.42
CA LEU A 106 -8.56 -8.45 -2.24
C LEU A 106 -9.92 -9.17 -2.22
N ASN A 107 -11.02 -8.44 -2.43
CA ASN A 107 -12.37 -9.01 -2.53
C ASN A 107 -12.67 -9.43 -3.98
N MET A 108 -12.02 -10.49 -4.43
CA MET A 108 -12.12 -10.97 -5.81
C MET A 108 -13.54 -11.44 -6.17
N ASP A 109 -14.22 -12.17 -5.28
CA ASP A 109 -15.58 -12.66 -5.54
C ASP A 109 -16.56 -11.49 -5.74
N GLY A 110 -16.52 -10.51 -4.82
CA GLY A 110 -17.34 -9.31 -4.95
C GLY A 110 -16.97 -8.49 -6.19
N TYR A 111 -15.67 -8.36 -6.51
CA TYR A 111 -15.24 -7.63 -7.70
C TYR A 111 -15.80 -8.27 -8.97
N ILE A 112 -15.65 -9.59 -9.13
CA ILE A 112 -16.25 -10.35 -10.25
C ILE A 112 -17.76 -10.11 -10.31
N TYR A 113 -18.44 -10.17 -9.16
CA TYR A 113 -19.88 -9.92 -9.10
C TYR A 113 -20.26 -8.51 -9.58
N SER A 114 -19.47 -7.49 -9.23
CA SER A 114 -19.73 -6.11 -9.65
C SER A 114 -19.64 -5.87 -11.16
N TRP A 115 -19.03 -6.80 -11.92
CA TRP A 115 -18.93 -6.77 -13.37
C TRP A 115 -20.10 -7.44 -14.10
N VAL A 116 -20.99 -8.15 -13.40
CA VAL A 116 -22.10 -8.90 -14.02
C VAL A 116 -23.06 -7.96 -14.76
N ASP A 117 -23.54 -6.91 -14.09
CA ASP A 117 -24.35 -5.87 -14.71
C ASP A 117 -24.40 -4.57 -13.87
N ASN A 118 -25.06 -3.54 -14.42
CA ASN A 118 -25.17 -2.22 -13.79
C ASN A 118 -26.03 -2.19 -12.51
N THR A 119 -26.88 -3.19 -12.28
CA THR A 119 -27.71 -3.30 -11.07
C THR A 119 -26.89 -3.75 -9.87
N VAL A 120 -25.81 -4.51 -10.12
CA VAL A 120 -24.89 -5.01 -9.09
C VAL A 120 -23.55 -4.26 -9.05
N ARG A 121 -23.33 -3.29 -9.95
CA ARG A 121 -22.10 -2.47 -9.99
C ARG A 121 -21.75 -1.78 -8.68
N THR A 122 -22.74 -1.44 -7.86
CA THR A 122 -22.58 -0.77 -6.54
C THR A 122 -22.46 -1.75 -5.37
N TRP A 123 -22.18 -3.02 -5.65
CA TRP A 123 -22.00 -4.06 -4.65
C TRP A 123 -20.69 -3.91 -3.87
N ASP A 124 -20.76 -4.17 -2.56
CA ASP A 124 -19.60 -4.01 -1.66
C ASP A 124 -18.99 -5.33 -1.18
N TRP A 125 -19.84 -6.32 -0.95
CA TRP A 125 -19.60 -7.37 0.03
C TRP A 125 -19.14 -8.70 -0.60
N ALA A 126 -18.58 -9.61 0.20
CA ALA A 126 -18.15 -10.93 -0.26
C ALA A 126 -19.36 -11.90 -0.37
N THR A 127 -19.52 -12.59 -1.51
CA THR A 127 -20.72 -13.39 -1.83
C THR A 127 -20.99 -14.51 -0.78
N GLY A 128 -22.23 -14.65 -0.23
CA GLY A 128 -22.59 -15.63 0.84
C GLY A 128 -24.03 -15.50 1.37
N THR A 129 -24.65 -16.58 1.89
CA THR A 129 -26.11 -16.91 1.90
C THR A 129 -27.13 -15.96 2.57
N SER A 130 -28.37 -15.98 2.01
CA SER A 130 -29.73 -15.51 2.40
C SER A 130 -29.95 -14.15 3.06
N CYS A 131 -28.94 -13.58 3.70
CA CYS A 131 -28.73 -12.14 3.90
C CYS A 131 -27.37 -11.84 3.28
N TYR A 132 -27.34 -12.02 1.98
CA TYR A 132 -26.34 -11.65 1.01
C TYR A 132 -25.34 -10.55 1.52
N GLY A 133 -24.22 -11.01 2.12
CA GLY A 133 -22.93 -10.30 2.23
C GLY A 133 -22.28 -10.00 3.59
N TYR A 134 -20.98 -10.31 3.72
CA TYR A 134 -20.11 -9.76 4.77
C TYR A 134 -19.33 -8.54 4.26
N ARG A 135 -19.28 -7.46 5.07
CA ARG A 135 -18.39 -6.33 4.82
C ARG A 135 -16.99 -6.76 5.25
N MET A 136 -16.02 -6.77 4.34
CA MET A 136 -14.65 -7.20 4.66
C MET A 136 -13.97 -6.37 5.77
N ILE A 137 -14.50 -5.17 6.07
CA ILE A 137 -14.08 -4.33 7.21
C ILE A 137 -14.70 -4.77 8.55
N SER A 138 -15.79 -5.56 8.58
CA SER A 138 -16.45 -5.97 9.82
C SER A 138 -15.86 -7.21 10.48
N ASP A 139 -14.97 -7.94 9.81
CA ASP A 139 -14.61 -9.30 10.24
C ASP A 139 -13.43 -9.35 11.23
N GLY A 140 -13.09 -8.20 11.81
CA GLY A 140 -12.24 -8.08 12.98
C GLY A 140 -12.94 -7.31 14.09
N CYS A 141 -13.71 -7.98 14.96
CA CYS A 141 -14.21 -7.37 16.19
C CYS A 141 -13.03 -6.98 17.10
N VAL A 142 -12.52 -5.76 17.00
CA VAL A 142 -11.77 -5.12 18.09
C VAL A 142 -12.07 -3.62 18.12
N CYS A 143 -12.93 -3.21 19.04
CA CYS A 143 -12.93 -1.87 19.60
C CYS A 143 -11.63 -1.69 20.39
N CYS A 144 -10.56 -1.20 19.74
CA CYS A 144 -9.32 -0.91 20.45
C CYS A 144 -9.34 0.49 21.05
N LYS A 145 -8.98 0.55 22.33
CA LYS A 145 -8.67 1.77 23.08
C LYS A 145 -7.62 2.63 22.34
N PRO A 146 -7.56 3.95 22.62
CA PRO A 146 -6.58 4.83 21.99
C PRO A 146 -5.17 4.28 22.18
N VAL A 147 -4.47 4.09 21.06
CA VAL A 147 -3.03 3.88 21.04
C VAL A 147 -2.38 5.18 21.51
N ASP A 148 -1.30 5.09 22.27
CA ASP A 148 -0.50 6.20 22.80
C ASP A 148 -0.44 7.41 21.85
N SER A 149 -0.84 8.59 22.35
CA SER A 149 -0.90 9.87 21.63
C SER A 149 0.42 10.30 20.99
N SER A 150 1.57 9.81 21.46
CA SER A 150 2.88 10.10 20.86
C SER A 150 3.11 9.38 19.53
N VAL A 151 2.38 8.29 19.28
CA VAL A 151 2.46 7.50 18.04
C VAL A 151 1.61 8.12 16.92
N GLU A 152 0.70 9.05 17.22
CA GLU A 152 -0.17 9.68 16.20
C GLU A 152 0.49 10.86 15.47
N GLU A 153 1.48 11.52 16.06
CA GLU A 153 2.14 12.69 15.45
C GLU A 153 2.91 12.34 14.16
N VAL A 154 3.65 11.23 14.17
CA VAL A 154 4.47 10.81 13.02
C VAL A 154 3.61 10.37 11.81
N PRO A 155 2.56 9.54 11.98
CA PRO A 155 1.61 9.26 10.90
C PRO A 155 0.93 10.50 10.33
N MET A 156 0.62 11.50 11.16
CA MET A 156 0.01 12.75 10.70
C MET A 156 0.97 13.59 9.84
N GLU A 157 2.23 13.75 10.26
CA GLU A 157 3.27 14.41 9.46
C GLU A 157 3.42 13.75 8.08
N VAL A 158 3.52 12.42 8.07
CA VAL A 158 3.66 11.61 6.84
C VAL A 158 2.43 11.75 5.94
N GLY A 159 1.23 11.74 6.52
CA GLY A 159 -0.03 11.93 5.78
C GLY A 159 -0.14 13.32 5.16
N LEU A 160 0.26 14.38 5.88
CA LEU A 160 0.25 15.75 5.38
C LEU A 160 1.24 15.95 4.23
N ALA A 161 2.42 15.33 4.31
CA ALA A 161 3.39 15.32 3.21
C ALA A 161 2.80 14.63 1.95
N ALA A 162 2.12 13.50 2.13
CA ALA A 162 1.44 12.79 1.04
C ALA A 162 0.33 13.63 0.41
N ALA A 163 -0.52 14.29 1.20
CA ALA A 163 -1.57 15.17 0.70
C ALA A 163 -1.00 16.37 -0.08
N LYS A 164 0.15 16.92 0.37
CA LYS A 164 0.87 17.96 -0.36
C LYS A 164 1.41 17.44 -1.70
N ALA A 165 1.97 16.23 -1.73
CA ALA A 165 2.47 15.60 -2.95
C ALA A 165 1.32 15.35 -3.95
N ILE A 166 0.17 14.86 -3.49
CA ILE A 166 -1.05 14.70 -4.30
C ILE A 166 -1.49 16.05 -4.90
N LYS A 167 -1.62 17.08 -4.06
CA LYS A 167 -2.05 18.41 -4.50
C LYS A 167 -1.12 19.01 -5.56
N ALA A 168 0.16 18.70 -5.52
CA ALA A 168 1.14 19.23 -6.46
C ALA A 168 0.99 18.69 -7.90
N VAL A 169 0.28 17.58 -8.11
CA VAL A 169 0.10 16.97 -9.44
C VAL A 169 -1.00 17.68 -10.23
N HIS A 170 -2.28 17.52 -9.84
CA HIS A 170 -3.42 18.18 -10.50
C HIS A 170 -4.28 19.02 -9.55
N GLY A 171 -3.75 19.45 -8.40
CA GLY A 171 -4.42 20.38 -7.50
C GLY A 171 -5.48 19.78 -6.59
N LYS A 172 -5.62 18.45 -6.52
CA LYS A 172 -6.64 17.81 -5.66
C LYS A 172 -6.26 17.88 -4.18
N GLU A 173 -7.22 18.30 -3.38
CA GLU A 173 -7.05 18.46 -1.93
C GLU A 173 -7.60 17.25 -1.17
N TYR A 174 -6.72 16.64 -0.39
CA TYR A 174 -7.01 15.51 0.50
C TYR A 174 -7.00 16.00 1.96
N VAL A 175 -7.98 15.52 2.73
CA VAL A 175 -8.04 15.76 4.18
C VAL A 175 -7.30 14.62 4.88
N VAL A 176 -6.44 14.97 5.83
CA VAL A 176 -5.63 14.02 6.59
C VAL A 176 -6.08 14.03 8.04
N GLY A 177 -6.30 12.86 8.63
CA GLY A 177 -6.74 12.71 10.01
C GLY A 177 -7.09 11.27 10.35
N THR A 178 -7.61 11.07 11.55
CA THR A 178 -8.13 9.77 11.97
C THR A 178 -9.45 9.46 11.26
N SER A 179 -9.84 8.18 11.18
CA SER A 179 -11.12 7.81 10.53
C SER A 179 -12.33 8.48 11.19
N PRO A 180 -12.46 8.53 12.54
CA PRO A 180 -13.55 9.24 13.18
C PRO A 180 -13.62 10.74 12.84
N ASP A 181 -12.46 11.40 12.67
CA ASP A 181 -12.41 12.84 12.44
C ASP A 181 -12.68 13.24 10.98
N VAL A 182 -12.26 12.40 10.03
CA VAL A 182 -12.33 12.71 8.59
C VAL A 182 -13.54 12.08 7.91
N LEU A 183 -13.93 10.88 8.32
CA LEU A 183 -14.99 10.09 7.67
C LEU A 183 -16.14 9.83 8.65
N TYR A 184 -15.95 8.83 9.51
CA TYR A 184 -16.88 8.38 10.52
C TYR A 184 -16.19 7.36 11.44
N ALA A 185 -16.75 7.20 12.64
CA ALA A 185 -16.27 6.19 13.58
C ALA A 185 -16.54 4.78 13.04
N ASN A 186 -15.50 3.97 12.94
CA ASN A 186 -15.56 2.58 12.52
C ASN A 186 -14.75 1.68 13.46
N SER A 187 -14.99 0.37 13.36
CA SER A 187 -14.25 -0.67 14.06
C SER A 187 -13.90 -1.79 13.08
N GLY A 188 -12.82 -2.52 13.34
CA GLY A 188 -12.41 -3.67 12.54
C GLY A 188 -11.70 -3.35 11.22
N SER A 189 -11.27 -2.10 11.02
CA SER A 189 -10.50 -1.75 9.84
C SER A 189 -9.16 -2.48 9.78
N SER A 190 -8.72 -2.84 8.57
CA SER A 190 -7.42 -3.47 8.33
C SER A 190 -6.28 -2.60 8.85
N ARG A 191 -6.44 -1.28 8.81
CA ARG A 191 -5.49 -0.30 9.38
C ARG A 191 -5.32 -0.47 10.89
N ASP A 192 -6.44 -0.56 11.62
CA ASP A 192 -6.38 -0.67 13.08
C ASP A 192 -5.83 -2.03 13.51
N PHE A 193 -6.18 -3.09 12.78
CA PHE A 193 -5.58 -4.41 12.96
C PHE A 193 -4.06 -4.40 12.70
N ALA A 194 -3.61 -3.78 11.60
CA ALA A 194 -2.19 -3.66 11.27
C ALA A 194 -1.40 -2.98 12.40
N ARG A 195 -1.94 -1.88 12.96
CA ARG A 195 -1.33 -1.22 14.12
C ARG A 195 -1.32 -2.12 15.35
N LEU A 196 -2.39 -2.84 15.61
CA LEU A 196 -2.50 -3.74 16.77
C LEU A 196 -1.43 -4.84 16.75
N ILE A 197 -1.10 -5.38 15.57
CA ILE A 197 -0.04 -6.39 15.41
C ILE A 197 1.37 -5.79 15.33
N GLY A 198 1.52 -4.49 15.57
CA GLY A 198 2.81 -3.81 15.67
C GLY A 198 3.34 -3.21 14.38
N ILE A 199 2.53 -3.03 13.33
CA ILE A 199 2.93 -2.29 12.13
C ILE A 199 2.78 -0.78 12.42
N PRO A 200 3.89 -0.02 12.52
CA PRO A 200 3.85 1.37 13.00
C PRO A 200 3.22 2.33 11.98
N PHE A 201 3.34 2.01 10.69
CA PHE A 201 2.86 2.85 9.58
C PHE A 201 1.73 2.14 8.86
N SER A 202 0.52 2.63 9.04
CA SER A 202 -0.68 2.10 8.39
C SER A 202 -1.59 3.25 7.97
N PHE A 203 -1.98 3.27 6.70
CA PHE A 203 -2.70 4.35 6.04
C PHE A 203 -3.86 3.79 5.21
N THR A 204 -4.92 4.58 5.07
CA THR A 204 -6.07 4.30 4.20
C THR A 204 -6.19 5.43 3.20
N PHE A 205 -6.33 5.10 1.92
CA PHE A 205 -6.52 6.06 0.84
C PHE A 205 -7.96 5.97 0.35
N GLU A 206 -8.72 7.06 0.53
CA GLU A 206 -9.99 7.26 -0.17
C GLU A 206 -9.69 8.08 -1.43
N LEU A 207 -9.80 7.46 -2.61
CA LEU A 207 -9.44 8.08 -3.89
C LEU A 207 -10.54 9.03 -4.40
N ARG A 208 -10.39 9.55 -5.63
CA ARG A 208 -11.42 10.40 -6.22
C ARG A 208 -12.77 9.65 -6.29
N ASP A 209 -13.89 10.36 -6.16
CA ASP A 209 -14.06 11.81 -6.04
C ASP A 209 -14.77 12.20 -4.72
N LYS A 210 -15.36 13.41 -4.67
CA LYS A 210 -16.14 13.90 -3.52
C LYS A 210 -17.65 13.65 -3.66
N GLY A 211 -18.04 12.69 -4.49
CA GLY A 211 -19.43 12.24 -4.68
C GLY A 211 -20.12 12.72 -5.96
N GLU A 212 -19.41 13.32 -6.92
CA GLU A 212 -19.99 13.69 -8.22
C GLU A 212 -20.32 12.43 -9.04
N PHE A 213 -19.38 11.51 -9.10
CA PHE A 213 -19.49 10.18 -9.71
C PHE A 213 -19.48 9.06 -8.68
N GLY A 214 -18.89 9.30 -7.49
CA GLY A 214 -18.71 8.29 -6.46
C GLY A 214 -18.01 7.05 -7.02
N PHE A 215 -18.61 5.87 -6.83
CA PHE A 215 -18.04 4.59 -7.27
C PHE A 215 -18.06 4.37 -8.79
N LYS A 216 -18.71 5.25 -9.55
CA LYS A 216 -18.79 5.20 -11.02
C LYS A 216 -17.90 6.26 -11.67
N LEU A 217 -16.72 6.48 -11.10
CA LEU A 217 -15.73 7.43 -11.60
C LEU A 217 -15.38 7.09 -13.08
N PRO A 218 -15.50 8.03 -14.03
CA PRO A 218 -15.27 7.78 -15.46
C PRO A 218 -13.82 7.35 -15.77
N GLU A 219 -13.63 6.63 -16.88
CA GLU A 219 -12.31 6.12 -17.27
C GLU A 219 -11.28 7.22 -17.56
N ASP A 220 -11.73 8.38 -18.06
CA ASP A 220 -10.86 9.54 -18.29
C ASP A 220 -10.31 10.15 -16.98
N GLN A 221 -10.87 9.79 -15.83
CA GLN A 221 -10.39 10.17 -14.51
C GLN A 221 -9.41 9.14 -13.91
N ILE A 222 -9.25 7.95 -14.50
CA ILE A 222 -8.36 6.90 -13.97
C ILE A 222 -6.92 7.42 -13.93
N GLN A 223 -6.40 7.85 -15.08
CA GLN A 223 -5.02 8.33 -15.19
C GLN A 223 -4.71 9.48 -14.21
N PRO A 224 -5.46 10.60 -14.18
CA PRO A 224 -5.14 11.70 -13.26
C PRO A 224 -5.28 11.30 -11.78
N THR A 225 -6.20 10.39 -11.45
CA THR A 225 -6.32 9.87 -10.08
C THR A 225 -5.11 9.02 -9.69
N CYS A 226 -4.67 8.15 -10.60
CA CYS A 226 -3.53 7.27 -10.36
C CYS A 226 -2.20 8.03 -10.27
N GLU A 227 -1.98 9.05 -11.11
CA GLU A 227 -0.80 9.92 -11.05
C GLU A 227 -0.69 10.65 -9.70
N GLU A 228 -1.80 11.19 -9.21
CA GLU A 228 -1.91 11.81 -7.89
C GLU A 228 -1.64 10.83 -6.77
N ALA A 229 -2.38 9.73 -6.75
CA ALA A 229 -2.28 8.71 -5.71
C ALA A 229 -0.88 8.09 -5.66
N TYR A 230 -0.23 7.93 -6.81
CA TYR A 230 1.15 7.45 -6.90
C TYR A 230 2.12 8.39 -6.18
N GLN A 231 2.01 9.70 -6.39
CA GLN A 231 2.86 10.67 -5.68
C GLN A 231 2.59 10.67 -4.17
N GLY A 232 1.33 10.51 -3.75
CA GLY A 232 0.98 10.34 -2.35
C GLY A 232 1.61 9.09 -1.73
N ALA A 233 1.43 7.93 -2.35
CA ALA A 233 1.99 6.66 -1.89
C ALA A 233 3.53 6.68 -1.89
N LEU A 234 4.15 7.20 -2.94
CA LEU A 234 5.60 7.35 -3.04
C LEU A 234 6.17 8.25 -1.94
N SER A 235 5.49 9.36 -1.61
CA SER A 235 5.87 10.24 -0.50
C SER A 235 5.86 9.51 0.84
N ILE A 236 4.83 8.70 1.10
CA ILE A 236 4.74 7.90 2.34
C ILE A 236 5.87 6.88 2.39
N ILE A 237 6.04 6.08 1.34
CA ILE A 237 7.02 5.00 1.29
C ILE A 237 8.44 5.57 1.43
N THR A 238 8.74 6.67 0.72
CA THR A 238 10.05 7.33 0.80
C THR A 238 10.33 7.86 2.20
N THR A 239 9.35 8.52 2.83
CA THR A 239 9.51 9.06 4.19
C THR A 239 9.71 7.95 5.22
N VAL A 240 8.92 6.87 5.13
CA VAL A 240 9.03 5.70 6.00
C VAL A 240 10.37 4.99 5.79
N HIS A 241 10.79 4.83 4.53
CA HIS A 241 12.09 4.27 4.18
C HIS A 241 13.21 5.08 4.85
N ASP A 242 13.22 6.40 4.71
CA ASP A 242 14.30 7.24 5.24
C ASP A 242 14.35 7.23 6.76
N LYS A 243 13.20 7.34 7.44
CA LYS A 243 13.14 7.20 8.90
C LYS A 243 13.66 5.82 9.36
N THR A 244 13.45 4.77 8.57
CA THR A 244 13.86 3.40 8.90
C THR A 244 15.34 3.12 8.62
N PHE A 245 15.87 3.57 7.49
CA PHE A 245 17.21 3.18 7.02
C PHE A 245 18.28 4.26 7.22
N THR A 246 17.93 5.54 7.30
CA THR A 246 18.89 6.61 7.62
C THR A 246 19.30 6.59 9.10
N SER A 247 18.38 6.22 10.00
CA SER A 247 18.65 6.03 11.44
C SER A 247 19.65 4.90 11.72
N ALA A 248 19.71 3.90 10.84
CA ALA A 248 20.64 2.77 10.95
C ALA A 248 22.09 3.17 10.60
N ALA A 249 22.29 4.09 9.64
CA ALA A 249 23.61 4.57 9.25
C ALA A 249 24.32 5.33 10.38
N PHE A 250 23.59 6.15 11.14
CA PHE A 250 24.13 6.91 12.26
C PHE A 250 24.60 6.01 13.42
N THR A 251 23.91 4.89 13.63
CA THR A 251 24.23 3.90 14.67
C THR A 251 25.54 3.17 14.35
N ILE A 252 25.77 2.83 13.08
CA ILE A 252 27.02 2.17 12.64
C ILE A 252 28.21 3.12 12.80
N THR A 253 28.08 4.39 12.40
CA THR A 253 29.15 5.38 12.58
C THR A 253 29.46 5.65 14.05
N ALA A 254 28.46 5.78 14.92
CA ALA A 254 28.69 6.03 16.34
C ALA A 254 29.42 4.86 17.04
N THR A 255 29.14 3.61 16.64
CA THR A 255 29.76 2.40 17.20
C THR A 255 31.22 2.23 16.72
N LEU A 256 31.50 2.60 15.45
CA LEU A 256 32.86 2.60 14.90
C LEU A 256 33.75 3.69 15.53
N TRP A 257 33.20 4.88 15.77
CA TRP A 257 33.96 5.96 16.42
C TRP A 257 34.26 5.64 17.89
N THR A 258 33.31 5.08 18.64
CA THR A 258 33.52 4.69 20.04
C THR A 258 34.54 3.57 20.20
N THR A 259 34.50 2.56 19.32
CA THR A 259 35.49 1.46 19.31
C THR A 259 36.89 1.93 18.89
N MET A 260 37.01 2.83 17.91
CA MET A 260 38.31 3.42 17.56
C MET A 260 38.89 4.30 18.67
N THR A 261 38.07 5.11 19.36
CA THR A 261 38.56 5.90 20.50
C THR A 261 38.95 5.03 21.69
N ALA A 262 38.23 3.93 21.95
CA ALA A 262 38.57 2.99 23.01
C ALA A 262 39.90 2.26 22.74
N ALA A 263 40.17 1.91 21.48
CA ALA A 263 41.45 1.29 21.08
C ALA A 263 42.64 2.26 21.15
N CYS A 264 42.43 3.57 20.92
CA CYS A 264 43.47 4.58 21.09
C CYS A 264 43.80 4.88 22.56
N LEU A 265 42.83 4.76 23.48
CA LEU A 265 43.05 5.00 24.91
C LEU A 265 43.74 3.83 25.63
N SER A 266 43.68 2.60 25.10
CA SER A 266 44.32 1.43 25.72
C SER A 266 45.80 1.23 25.35
N THR A 267 46.37 2.08 24.48
CA THR A 267 47.78 1.98 24.06
C THR A 267 48.69 3.05 24.68
N ALA A 268 48.16 3.94 25.52
CA ALA A 268 48.88 5.08 26.10
C ALA A 268 49.38 4.86 27.54
N THR A 269 49.70 3.62 27.95
CA THR A 269 50.31 3.35 29.27
C THR A 269 51.54 2.47 29.17
N TRP A 270 52.61 2.96 28.54
CA TRP A 270 53.99 2.52 28.79
C TRP A 270 54.95 3.63 28.32
N VAL A 271 55.38 4.49 29.26
CA VAL A 271 56.78 4.85 29.63
C VAL A 271 56.72 5.61 30.96
#